data_AF-R6C7S0-F1
#
_entry.id   AF-R6C7S0-F1
#
_cell.length_a   1.000
_cell.length_b   1.000
_cell.length_c   1.000
_cell.angle_alpha   90.00
_cell.angle_beta   90.00
_cell.angle_gamma   90.00
#
_symmetry.space_group_name_H-M   'P 1'
#
loop_
_entity.id
_entity.type
_entity.pdbx_description
1 polymer ?
#
loop_
_entity_poly.entity_id
_entity_poly.type
_entity_poly.pdbx_seq_one_letter_code
_entity_poly.pdbx_strand_id
1 'polypeptide(L)' 'MNLKNYQITVGEVLQNPQAKAMLQKELPMVMRHPMLPMANAIPLKDVIHYAGGYVSQRKMQNILDQLSRL' A
#
# COMPACT_ATOMS: atom_id res chain seq x y z
N MET A 1 9.52 -3.04 -6.94
CA MET A 1 8.80 -4.09 -7.67
C MET A 1 8.03 -3.42 -8.78
N ASN A 2 7.59 -4.16 -9.80
CA ASN A 2 6.78 -3.54 -10.85
C ASN A 2 5.37 -3.19 -10.33
N LEU A 3 5.11 -1.90 -10.12
CA LEU A 3 3.82 -1.38 -9.66
C LEU A 3 2.74 -1.33 -10.76
N LYS A 4 3.08 -1.72 -12.00
CA LYS A 4 2.21 -1.67 -13.19
C LYS A 4 1.49 -0.31 -13.30
N ASN A 5 2.20 0.80 -13.11
CA ASN A 5 1.61 2.15 -13.07
C ASN A 5 0.49 2.30 -12.01
N TYR A 6 0.72 1.77 -10.80
CA TYR A 6 -0.22 1.77 -9.68
C TYR A 6 -1.55 1.03 -9.92
N GLN A 7 -1.60 0.19 -10.96
CA GLN A 7 -2.75 -0.67 -11.26
C GLN A 7 -2.77 -1.94 -10.43
N ILE A 8 -1.63 -2.34 -9.86
CA ILE A 8 -1.61 -3.47 -8.93
C ILE A 8 -2.45 -3.16 -7.70
N THR A 9 -3.08 -4.20 -7.18
CA THR A 9 -3.89 -4.13 -5.98
C THR A 9 -3.05 -4.16 -4.71
N VAL A 10 -3.62 -3.71 -3.59
CA VAL A 10 -2.97 -3.88 -2.27
C VAL A 10 -2.67 -5.36 -2.02
N GLY A 11 -3.55 -6.27 -2.43
CA GLY A 11 -3.35 -7.70 -2.28
C GLY A 11 -2.10 -8.20 -3.02
N GLU A 12 -1.92 -7.78 -4.27
CA GLU A 12 -0.72 -8.08 -5.06
C GLU A 12 0.56 -7.51 -4.40
N VAL A 13 0.49 -6.32 -3.80
CA VAL A 13 1.62 -5.75 -3.04
C VAL A 13 1.93 -6.60 -1.81
N LEU A 14 0.91 -7.02 -1.06
CA LEU A 14 1.07 -7.81 0.16
C LEU A 14 1.54 -9.24 -0.09
N GLN A 15 1.37 -9.76 -1.31
CA GLN A 15 1.96 -11.04 -1.74
C GLN A 15 3.49 -10.97 -1.82
N ASN A 16 4.07 -9.78 -2.02
CA ASN A 16 5.52 -9.60 -1.95
C ASN A 16 5.95 -9.49 -0.47
N PRO A 17 6.73 -10.43 0.08
CA PRO A 17 7.12 -10.43 1.49
C PRO A 17 7.94 -9.20 1.89
N GLN A 18 8.77 -8.66 0.98
CA GLN A 18 9.55 -7.44 1.25
C GLN A 18 8.64 -6.21 1.33
N ALA A 19 7.69 -6.09 0.39
CA ALA A 19 6.72 -5.01 0.39
C ALA A 19 5.79 -5.07 1.62
N LYS A 20 5.32 -6.27 1.98
CA LYS A 20 4.53 -6.50 3.19
C LYS A 20 5.28 -6.07 4.45
N ALA A 21 6.54 -6.47 4.61
CA ALA A 21 7.36 -6.09 5.76
C ALA A 21 7.57 -4.57 5.85
N MET A 22 7.85 -3.91 4.71
CA MET A 22 7.99 -2.46 4.65
C MET A 22 6.68 -1.75 5.02
N LEU A 23 5.55 -2.15 4.44
CA LEU A 23 4.24 -1.58 4.77
C LEU A 23 3.85 -1.83 6.22
N GLN A 24 4.24 -2.96 6.82
CA GLN A 24 3.99 -3.23 8.24
C GLN A 24 4.80 -2.32 9.16
N LYS A 25 6.01 -1.95 8.75
CA LYS A 25 6.86 -0.99 9.46
C LYS A 25 6.34 0.44 9.32
N GLU A 26 5.96 0.85 8.11
CA GLU A 26 5.53 2.22 7.82
C GLU A 26 4.08 2.50 8.24
N LEU A 27 3.20 1.50 8.08
CA LEU A 27 1.75 1.60 8.28
C LEU A 27 1.19 0.44 9.14
N PRO A 28 1.66 0.29 10.40
CA PRO A 28 1.18 -0.78 11.29
C PRO A 28 -0.33 -0.69 11.58
N MET A 29 -0.91 0.51 11.57
CA MET A 29 -2.35 0.71 11.78
C MET A 29 -3.19 0.23 10.59
N VAL A 30 -2.71 0.44 9.36
CA VAL A 30 -3.40 -0.02 8.14
C VAL A 30 -3.37 -1.54 8.06
N MET A 31 -2.24 -2.16 8.42
CA MET A 31 -2.09 -3.62 8.48
C MET A 31 -2.98 -4.30 9.53
N ARG A 32 -3.43 -3.55 10.54
CA ARG A 32 -4.34 -4.04 11.59
C ARG A 32 -5.78 -3.63 11.33
N HIS A 33 -6.07 -2.99 10.21
CA HIS A 33 -7.40 -2.47 9.93
C HIS A 33 -8.36 -3.63 9.59
N PRO A 34 -9.57 -3.68 10.16
CA PRO A 34 -10.54 -4.75 9.89
C PRO A 34 -10.96 -4.83 8.42
N MET A 35 -10.85 -3.72 7.68
CA MET A 35 -11.12 -3.67 6.23
C MET A 35 -9.90 -3.98 5.35
N LEU A 36 -8.75 -4.38 5.90
CA LEU A 36 -7.58 -4.76 5.10
C LEU A 36 -7.89 -5.85 4.06
N PRO A 37 -8.65 -6.92 4.39
CA PRO A 37 -9.03 -7.92 3.39
C PRO A 37 -9.82 -7.34 2.21
N MET A 38 -10.63 -6.30 2.46
CA MET A 38 -11.38 -5.60 1.42
C MET A 38 -10.48 -4.68 0.60
N ALA A 39 -9.52 -4.01 1.25
CA ALA A 39 -8.50 -3.20 0.59
C ALA A 39 -7.61 -4.01 -0.36
N ASN A 40 -7.44 -5.33 -0.12
CA ASN A 40 -6.67 -6.21 -0.99
C ASN A 40 -7.16 -6.25 -2.43
N ALA A 41 -8.46 -6.01 -2.67
CA ALA A 41 -9.04 -5.97 -4.01
C ALA A 41 -8.93 -4.59 -4.67
N ILE A 42 -8.49 -3.56 -3.93
CA ILE A 42 -8.45 -2.18 -4.38
C ILE A 42 -7.09 -1.89 -5.05
N PRO A 43 -7.08 -1.29 -6.26
CA PRO A 43 -5.86 -0.81 -6.90
C PRO A 43 -5.13 0.25 -6.06
N LEU A 44 -3.80 0.24 -6.06
CA LEU A 44 -2.98 1.23 -5.33
C LEU A 44 -3.36 2.67 -5.67
N LYS A 45 -3.64 2.97 -6.94
CA LYS A 45 -4.10 4.29 -7.39
C LYS A 45 -5.36 4.77 -6.66
N ASP A 46 -6.28 3.85 -6.34
CA ASP A 46 -7.57 4.16 -5.73
C ASP A 46 -7.42 4.22 -4.21
N VAL A 47 -6.53 3.40 -3.64
CA VAL A 47 -6.17 3.43 -2.20
C VAL A 47 -5.71 4.81 -1.78
N ILE A 48 -5.00 5.56 -2.65
CA ILE A 48 -4.55 6.92 -2.37
C ILE A 48 -5.73 7.84 -2.00
N HIS A 49 -6.88 7.66 -2.67
CA HIS A 49 -8.07 8.45 -2.41
C HIS A 49 -8.76 8.06 -1.09
N TYR A 50 -8.76 6.77 -0.74
CA TYR A 50 -9.37 6.28 0.50
C TYR A 50 -8.49 6.46 1.75
N ALA A 51 -7.17 6.38 1.59
CA ALA A 51 -6.22 6.43 2.69
C ALA A 51 -5.83 7.85 3.12
N GLY A 52 -6.32 8.89 2.43
CA GLY A 52 -6.05 10.30 2.77
C GLY A 52 -6.46 10.69 4.20
N GLY A 53 -7.39 9.97 4.83
CA GLY A 53 -7.75 10.16 6.25
C GLY A 53 -6.77 9.51 7.25
N TYR A 54 -5.93 8.58 6.81
CA TYR A 54 -5.04 7.78 7.66
C TYR A 54 -3.55 8.04 7.39
N VAL A 55 -3.21 8.44 6.18
CA VAL A 55 -1.83 8.63 5.71
C VAL A 55 -1.73 9.93 4.93
N SER A 56 -0.77 10.78 5.29
CA SER A 56 -0.52 12.00 4.54
C SER A 56 -0.02 11.69 3.12
N GLN A 57 -0.37 12.54 2.16
CA GLN A 57 0.02 12.37 0.76
C GLN A 57 1.54 12.23 0.58
N ARG A 58 2.33 12.96 1.38
CA ARG A 58 3.79 12.87 1.38
C ARG A 58 4.30 11.50 1.83
N LYS A 59 3.73 10.96 2.92
CA LYS A 59 4.11 9.64 3.42
C LYS A 59 3.75 8.54 2.42
N MET A 60 2.60 8.69 1.75
CA MET A 60 2.17 7.77 0.71
C MET A 60 3.08 7.79 -0.52
N GLN A 61 3.49 8.96 -1.00
CA GLN A 61 4.47 9.07 -2.09
C GLN A 61 5.80 8.41 -1.73
N ASN A 62 6.30 8.60 -0.50
CA ASN A 62 7.50 7.91 -0.03
C ASN A 62 7.35 6.39 -0.05
N ILE A 63 6.19 5.87 0.38
CA ILE A 63 5.92 4.42 0.36
C ILE A 63 5.88 3.92 -1.09
N LEU A 64 5.22 4.63 -2.00
CA LEU A 64 5.16 4.26 -3.42
C LEU A 64 6.54 4.26 -4.07
N ASP A 65 7.40 5.23 -3.73
CA ASP A 65 8.79 5.29 -4.18
C ASP A 65 9.62 4.13 -3.61
N GLN A 66 9.45 3.79 -2.33
CA GLN A 66 10.11 2.63 -1.74
C GLN A 66 9.63 1.32 -2.38
N LEU A 67 8.33 1.19 -2.64
CA LEU A 67 7.76 0.02 -3.30
C LEU A 67 8.27 -0.13 -4.73
N SER A 68 8.48 0.96 -5.48
CA SER A 68 9.00 0.89 -6.84
C SER A 68 10.45 0.38 -6.88
N ARG A 69 11.24 0.67 -5.84
CA ARG A 69 12.65 0.24 -5.67
C ARG A 69 12.84 -1.21 -5.20
N LEU A 70 11.78 -1.89 -4.74
CA LEU A 70 11.81 -3.33 -4.43
C LEU A 70 11.79 -4.20 -5.71
#